data_AF-A0A935UY45-F1
#
_entry.id   AF-A0A935UY45-F1
#
_cell.length_a   1.000
_cell.length_b   1.000
_cell.length_c   1.000
_cell.angle_alpha   90.00
_cell.angle_beta   90.00
_cell.angle_gamma   90.00
#
_symmetry.space_group_name_H-M   'P 1'
#
loop_
_entity.id
_entity.type
_entity.pdbx_description
1 polymer ?
#
loop_
_entity_poly.entity_id
_entity_poly.type
_entity_poly.pdbx_seq_one_letter_code
_entity_poly.pdbx_strand_id
1 'polypeptide(L)'
;MRQLLPLLLCLGCGRDDVAPPKDDVRDDSAPAEDCDGLTWSNDGLPEMLTWCASCHSSLIQPEDRAGAPIGVDLESVAGVRAHLDRVILRIEAGDMPPAGGVPEAKRARLLQWLNCGAPGDELVWPTTTPAEAPEESWDQEEAVVAGDEADQVVIEAARLGWTDGLAFTEVWTVTPAEASLVSREVWDASGVWVSRISFEPPLTLWRADQTEWSIATERLTEDVTGLTGAEEEWTVSLGPALSVDPRSLEANPEAIIALSSAGELLELHLGGQGQLIRRVYSGPFAVEGEELDMTHLGNTELFTSAAFQLPVDLKWRAKVMVR
;
A
#
# COMPACT_ATOMS: atom_id res chain seq x y z
N MET A 1 -0.42 -2.23 -71.20
CA MET A 1 -1.32 -1.90 -70.07
C MET A 1 -2.40 -2.97 -70.00
N ARG A 2 -2.28 -3.93 -69.08
CA ARG A 2 -3.35 -4.91 -68.77
C ARG A 2 -3.58 -4.82 -67.26
N GLN A 3 -4.72 -4.22 -66.89
CA GLN A 3 -5.19 -4.14 -65.52
C GLN A 3 -5.81 -5.49 -65.13
N LEU A 4 -5.23 -6.13 -64.13
CA LEU A 4 -5.81 -7.27 -63.42
C LEU A 4 -6.63 -6.69 -62.26
N LEU A 5 -7.94 -6.84 -62.36
CA LEU A 5 -8.91 -6.50 -61.33
C LEU A 5 -9.07 -7.73 -60.42
N PRO A 6 -8.70 -7.69 -59.13
CA PRO A 6 -8.97 -8.80 -58.23
C PRO A 6 -10.42 -8.73 -57.76
N LEU A 7 -11.14 -9.81 -58.03
CA LEU A 7 -12.49 -10.12 -57.58
C LEU A 7 -12.46 -10.28 -56.05
N LEU A 8 -12.93 -9.27 -55.32
CA LEU A 8 -13.05 -9.28 -53.86
C LEU A 8 -14.30 -10.10 -53.49
N LEU A 9 -14.10 -11.33 -53.01
CA LEU A 9 -15.13 -12.19 -52.43
C LEU A 9 -15.57 -11.59 -51.08
N CYS A 10 -16.76 -10.99 -51.03
CA CYS A 10 -17.42 -10.68 -49.76
C CYS A 10 -18.04 -11.97 -49.19
N LEU A 11 -17.33 -12.68 -48.31
CA LEU A 11 -17.96 -13.63 -47.39
C LEU A 11 -18.77 -12.80 -46.38
N GLY A 12 -20.10 -12.82 -46.53
CA GLY A 12 -21.01 -12.30 -45.53
C GLY A 12 -20.96 -13.17 -44.28
N CYS A 13 -20.57 -12.58 -43.15
CA CYS A 13 -20.82 -13.16 -41.83
C CYS A 13 -22.33 -13.09 -41.58
N GLY A 14 -22.99 -14.24 -41.61
CA GLY A 14 -24.33 -14.40 -41.06
C GLY A 14 -24.30 -14.01 -39.59
N ARG A 15 -25.15 -13.04 -39.22
CA ARG A 15 -25.53 -12.84 -37.83
C ARG A 15 -26.43 -14.02 -37.47
N ASP A 16 -25.87 -15.01 -36.80
CA ASP A 16 -26.66 -15.98 -36.07
C ASP A 16 -27.34 -15.21 -34.92
N ASP A 17 -28.67 -15.20 -34.95
CA ASP A 17 -29.52 -14.76 -33.85
C ASP A 17 -29.25 -15.68 -32.65
N VAL A 18 -28.19 -15.41 -31.90
CA VAL A 18 -27.94 -16.03 -30.60
C VAL A 18 -29.10 -15.60 -29.72
N ALA A 19 -30.02 -16.53 -29.50
CA ALA A 19 -31.11 -16.34 -28.56
C ALA A 19 -30.52 -15.83 -27.24
N PRO A 20 -31.11 -14.79 -26.62
CA PRO A 20 -30.64 -14.31 -25.33
C PRO A 20 -30.54 -15.51 -24.39
N PRO A 21 -29.45 -15.65 -23.62
CA PRO A 21 -29.33 -16.71 -22.63
C PRO A 21 -30.61 -16.72 -21.82
N LYS A 22 -31.22 -17.90 -21.69
CA LYS A 22 -32.40 -18.05 -20.84
C LYS A 22 -31.99 -17.60 -19.45
N ASP A 23 -32.80 -16.76 -18.82
CA ASP A 23 -32.62 -16.35 -17.44
C ASP A 23 -32.64 -17.62 -16.58
N ASP A 24 -31.47 -18.18 -16.31
CA ASP A 24 -31.28 -19.26 -15.37
C ASP A 24 -31.53 -18.64 -13.99
N VAL A 25 -32.79 -18.69 -13.58
CA VAL A 25 -33.24 -18.26 -12.25
C VAL A 25 -32.39 -19.03 -11.26
N ARG A 26 -31.55 -18.29 -10.51
CA ARG A 26 -30.72 -18.81 -9.43
C ARG A 26 -31.63 -19.64 -8.51
N ASP A 27 -31.22 -20.89 -8.26
CA ASP A 27 -31.95 -21.78 -7.37
C ASP A 27 -31.81 -21.25 -5.94
N ASP A 28 -32.83 -20.55 -5.45
CA ASP A 28 -32.90 -19.99 -4.09
C ASP A 28 -32.91 -21.07 -2.98
N SER A 29 -32.78 -22.36 -3.35
CA SER A 29 -32.73 -23.50 -2.42
C SER A 29 -31.36 -23.71 -1.76
N ALA A 30 -30.34 -22.92 -2.08
CA ALA A 30 -29.05 -23.01 -1.42
C ALA A 30 -29.23 -22.75 0.10
N PRO A 31 -28.56 -23.54 0.98
CA PRO A 31 -28.60 -23.27 2.41
C PRO A 31 -28.19 -21.83 2.67
N ALA A 32 -28.92 -21.14 3.56
CA ALA A 32 -28.59 -19.77 3.93
C ALA A 32 -27.12 -19.71 4.34
N GLU A 33 -26.30 -19.03 3.55
CA GLU A 33 -24.91 -18.80 3.89
C GLU A 33 -24.85 -17.91 5.13
N ASP A 34 -23.90 -18.20 6.01
CA ASP A 34 -23.64 -17.35 7.17
C ASP A 34 -23.00 -16.05 6.67
N CYS A 35 -23.79 -14.98 6.68
CA CYS A 35 -23.36 -13.64 6.23
C CYS A 35 -22.91 -12.75 7.40
N ASP A 36 -22.92 -13.28 8.64
CA ASP A 36 -22.65 -12.47 9.81
C ASP A 36 -21.16 -12.06 9.86
N GLY A 37 -20.94 -10.76 10.09
CA GLY A 37 -19.60 -10.18 10.16
C GLY A 37 -18.91 -9.97 8.80
N LEU A 38 -19.54 -10.30 7.68
CA LEU A 38 -19.01 -9.99 6.36
C LEU A 38 -19.28 -8.53 5.99
N THR A 39 -18.25 -7.77 5.62
CA THR A 39 -18.38 -6.36 5.26
C THR A 39 -17.46 -5.96 4.10
N TRP A 40 -17.73 -4.80 3.50
CA TRP A 40 -16.84 -4.19 2.51
C TRP A 40 -15.43 -4.01 3.08
N SER A 41 -15.28 -3.48 4.30
CA SER A 41 -13.96 -3.15 4.85
C SER A 41 -13.07 -4.37 5.16
N ASN A 42 -13.64 -5.50 5.57
CA ASN A 42 -12.86 -6.66 6.01
C ASN A 42 -12.76 -7.78 4.96
N ASP A 43 -13.79 -7.96 4.12
CA ASP A 43 -13.85 -9.06 3.15
C ASP A 43 -13.83 -8.57 1.71
N GLY A 44 -14.58 -7.50 1.40
CA GLY A 44 -14.72 -7.02 0.03
C GLY A 44 -13.50 -6.24 -0.49
N LEU A 45 -13.19 -5.13 0.16
CA LEU A 45 -12.17 -4.16 -0.25
C LEU A 45 -10.78 -4.78 -0.37
N PRO A 46 -10.26 -5.56 0.60
CA PRO A 46 -8.94 -6.16 0.47
C PRO A 46 -8.85 -7.05 -0.76
N GLU A 47 -9.86 -7.88 -1.02
CA GLU A 47 -9.86 -8.81 -2.15
C GLU A 47 -10.08 -8.07 -3.49
N MET A 48 -10.93 -7.03 -3.54
CA MET A 48 -11.10 -6.21 -4.75
C MET A 48 -9.81 -5.47 -5.11
N LEU A 49 -9.14 -4.84 -4.14
CA LEU A 49 -7.88 -4.14 -4.38
C LEU A 49 -6.78 -5.10 -4.82
N THR A 50 -6.72 -6.27 -4.18
CA THR A 50 -5.70 -7.29 -4.45
C THR A 50 -5.85 -7.92 -5.82
N TRP A 51 -7.07 -8.35 -6.19
CA TRP A 51 -7.24 -9.25 -7.34
C TRP A 51 -7.97 -8.61 -8.52
N CYS A 52 -8.72 -7.53 -8.32
CA CYS A 52 -9.66 -7.00 -9.32
C CYS A 52 -9.27 -5.61 -9.81
N ALA A 53 -8.96 -4.69 -8.90
CA ALA A 53 -8.80 -3.26 -9.18
C ALA A 53 -7.62 -2.94 -10.12
N SER A 54 -6.60 -3.80 -10.17
CA SER A 54 -5.46 -3.65 -11.09
C SER A 54 -5.83 -3.72 -12.58
N CYS A 55 -7.04 -4.20 -12.90
CA CYS A 55 -7.60 -4.18 -14.26
C CYS A 55 -8.96 -3.45 -14.31
N HIS A 56 -9.73 -3.50 -13.22
CA HIS A 56 -11.09 -2.99 -13.09
C HIS A 56 -11.17 -1.73 -12.22
N SER A 57 -10.26 -0.77 -12.40
CA SER A 57 -10.37 0.53 -11.73
C SER A 57 -10.63 1.65 -12.73
N SER A 58 -11.48 2.61 -12.37
CA SER A 58 -11.74 3.83 -13.15
C SER A 58 -10.48 4.69 -13.37
N LEU A 59 -9.45 4.50 -12.55
CA LEU A 59 -8.18 5.22 -12.63
C LEU A 59 -7.22 4.64 -13.69
N ILE A 60 -7.51 3.45 -14.21
CA ILE A 60 -6.65 2.77 -15.18
C ILE A 60 -7.06 3.16 -16.60
N GLN A 61 -6.08 3.61 -17.38
CA GLN A 61 -6.29 3.98 -18.78
C GLN A 61 -6.77 2.77 -19.60
N PRO A 62 -7.64 2.97 -20.61
CA PRO A 62 -8.24 1.88 -21.37
C PRO A 62 -7.26 0.82 -21.89
N GLU A 63 -6.08 1.24 -22.34
CA GLU A 63 -5.01 0.38 -22.85
C GLU A 63 -4.37 -0.53 -21.79
N ASP A 64 -4.41 -0.15 -20.52
CA ASP A 64 -3.76 -0.86 -19.41
C ASP A 64 -4.72 -1.79 -18.65
N ARG A 65 -5.98 -1.88 -19.06
CA ARG A 65 -7.03 -2.68 -18.40
C ARG A 65 -6.94 -4.19 -18.63
N ALA A 66 -5.92 -4.67 -19.35
CA ALA A 66 -5.78 -6.09 -19.72
C ALA A 66 -7.06 -6.70 -20.36
N GLY A 67 -7.80 -5.88 -21.11
CA GLY A 67 -9.07 -6.28 -21.74
C GLY A 67 -10.32 -6.13 -20.85
N ALA A 68 -10.19 -5.68 -19.61
CA ALA A 68 -11.33 -5.36 -18.76
C ALA A 68 -12.15 -4.20 -19.35
N PRO A 69 -13.50 -4.33 -19.45
CA PRO A 69 -14.33 -3.30 -20.07
C PRO A 69 -14.28 -1.96 -19.31
N ILE A 70 -14.37 -0.85 -20.06
CA ILE A 70 -14.58 0.49 -19.50
C ILE A 70 -15.93 0.54 -18.79
N GLY A 71 -15.99 1.13 -17.59
CA GLY A 71 -17.21 1.26 -16.78
C GLY A 71 -17.57 0.01 -15.95
N VAL A 72 -16.71 -1.02 -15.98
CA VAL A 72 -16.74 -2.12 -15.01
C VAL A 72 -15.64 -1.85 -13.99
N ASP A 73 -15.97 -0.97 -13.05
CA ASP A 73 -15.06 -0.44 -12.04
C ASP A 73 -15.45 -1.01 -10.67
N LEU A 74 -14.51 -1.69 -10.01
CA LEU A 74 -14.71 -2.57 -8.85
C LEU A 74 -13.99 -2.10 -7.58
N GLU A 75 -13.50 -0.86 -7.56
CA GLU A 75 -12.87 -0.22 -6.40
C GLU A 75 -13.87 0.31 -5.35
N SER A 76 -15.18 0.10 -5.55
CA SER A 76 -16.25 0.55 -4.65
C SER A 76 -17.27 -0.57 -4.45
N VAL A 77 -17.92 -0.62 -3.28
CA VAL A 77 -18.96 -1.62 -3.01
C VAL A 77 -20.15 -1.44 -3.95
N ALA A 78 -20.46 -0.19 -4.32
CA ALA A 78 -21.52 0.12 -5.29
C ALA A 78 -21.18 -0.41 -6.69
N GLY A 79 -19.93 -0.26 -7.14
CA GLY A 79 -19.44 -0.79 -8.41
C GLY A 79 -19.49 -2.33 -8.45
N VAL A 80 -19.06 -2.99 -7.36
CA VAL A 80 -19.18 -4.45 -7.23
C VAL A 80 -20.63 -4.89 -7.31
N ARG A 81 -21.53 -4.27 -6.55
CA ARG A 81 -22.97 -4.61 -6.56
C ARG A 81 -23.62 -4.38 -7.93
N ALA A 82 -23.20 -3.35 -8.66
CA ALA A 82 -23.70 -3.09 -10.02
C ALA A 82 -23.35 -4.20 -11.02
N HIS A 83 -22.30 -4.98 -10.76
CA HIS A 83 -21.83 -6.07 -11.62
C HIS A 83 -21.82 -7.43 -10.91
N LEU A 84 -22.56 -7.58 -9.80
CA LEU A 84 -22.43 -8.69 -8.85
C LEU A 84 -22.47 -10.07 -9.51
N ASP A 85 -23.52 -10.35 -10.29
CA ASP A 85 -23.69 -11.65 -10.95
C ASP A 85 -22.54 -11.97 -11.91
N ARG A 86 -22.02 -10.94 -12.60
CA ARG A 86 -20.86 -11.12 -13.49
C ARG A 86 -19.60 -11.39 -12.71
N VAL A 87 -19.37 -10.66 -11.61
CA VAL A 87 -18.19 -10.87 -10.76
C VAL A 87 -18.17 -12.31 -10.22
N ILE A 88 -19.30 -12.79 -9.69
CA ILE A 88 -19.45 -14.19 -9.23
C ILE A 88 -19.10 -15.16 -10.35
N LEU A 89 -19.72 -15.01 -11.53
CA LEU A 89 -19.52 -15.91 -12.67
C LEU A 89 -18.03 -15.99 -13.10
N ARG A 90 -17.31 -14.86 -13.09
CA ARG A 90 -15.88 -14.82 -13.47
C ARG A 90 -14.98 -15.46 -12.41
N ILE A 91 -15.30 -15.27 -11.13
CA ILE A 91 -14.56 -15.89 -10.03
C ILE A 91 -14.76 -17.40 -10.02
N GLU A 92 -15.99 -17.88 -10.21
CA GLU A 92 -16.31 -19.31 -10.32
C GLU A 92 -15.64 -19.96 -11.53
N ALA A 93 -15.57 -19.25 -12.66
CA ALA A 93 -14.82 -19.69 -13.84
C ALA A 93 -13.31 -19.77 -13.59
N GLY A 94 -12.78 -19.08 -12.57
CA GLY A 94 -11.37 -19.06 -12.23
C GLY A 94 -10.48 -18.39 -13.28
N ASP A 95 -11.07 -17.59 -14.18
CA ASP A 95 -10.36 -16.94 -15.27
C ASP A 95 -10.01 -15.47 -14.98
N MET A 96 -10.29 -15.01 -13.76
CA MET A 96 -9.95 -13.70 -13.24
C MET A 96 -9.27 -13.81 -11.86
N PRO A 97 -8.15 -13.09 -11.63
CA PRO A 97 -7.40 -12.30 -12.61
C PRO A 97 -6.72 -13.16 -13.69
N PRO A 98 -6.37 -12.59 -14.87
CA PRO A 98 -5.73 -13.32 -15.97
C PRO A 98 -4.40 -14.00 -15.59
N ALA A 99 -3.74 -13.52 -14.53
CA ALA A 99 -2.45 -14.01 -14.06
C ALA A 99 -2.51 -15.31 -13.22
N GLY A 100 -3.70 -15.90 -13.01
CA GLY A 100 -3.80 -17.19 -12.33
C GLY A 100 -4.96 -17.35 -11.34
N GLY A 101 -5.95 -16.45 -11.38
CA GLY A 101 -7.12 -16.56 -10.51
C GLY A 101 -6.85 -16.23 -9.04
N VAL A 102 -7.92 -16.20 -8.24
CA VAL A 102 -7.86 -16.03 -6.78
C VAL A 102 -7.54 -17.40 -6.14
N PRO A 103 -6.57 -17.50 -5.18
CA PRO A 103 -6.28 -18.74 -4.48
C PRO A 103 -7.52 -19.36 -3.83
N GLU A 104 -7.65 -20.70 -3.84
CA GLU A 104 -8.88 -21.42 -3.42
C GLU A 104 -9.48 -20.93 -2.10
N ALA A 105 -8.66 -20.81 -1.05
CA ALA A 105 -9.11 -20.40 0.27
C ALA A 105 -9.68 -18.97 0.27
N LYS A 106 -9.04 -18.06 -0.48
CA LYS A 106 -9.49 -16.68 -0.65
C LYS A 106 -10.72 -16.60 -1.55
N ARG A 107 -10.77 -17.42 -2.59
CA ARG A 107 -11.90 -17.53 -3.52
C ARG A 107 -13.18 -17.92 -2.80
N ALA A 108 -13.13 -18.94 -1.95
CA ALA A 108 -14.29 -19.39 -1.18
C ALA A 108 -14.86 -18.28 -0.28
N ARG A 109 -13.97 -17.56 0.43
CA ARG A 109 -14.36 -16.44 1.29
C ARG A 109 -14.94 -15.27 0.50
N LEU A 110 -14.32 -14.92 -0.62
CA LEU A 110 -14.80 -13.86 -1.50
C LEU A 110 -16.18 -14.21 -2.10
N LEU A 111 -16.37 -15.44 -2.57
CA LEU A 111 -17.66 -15.92 -3.07
C LEU A 111 -18.74 -15.88 -2.00
N GLN A 112 -18.43 -16.23 -0.74
CA GLN A 112 -19.37 -16.11 0.37
C GLN A 112 -19.84 -14.65 0.55
N TRP A 113 -18.90 -13.68 0.60
CA TRP A 113 -19.27 -12.26 0.70
C TRP A 113 -20.11 -11.77 -0.49
N LEU A 114 -19.77 -12.18 -1.72
CA LEU A 114 -20.53 -11.82 -2.92
C LEU A 114 -21.93 -12.46 -2.94
N ASN A 115 -22.06 -13.72 -2.54
CA ASN A 115 -23.34 -14.44 -2.43
C ASN A 115 -24.25 -13.83 -1.37
N CYS A 116 -23.69 -13.25 -0.32
CA CYS A 116 -24.40 -12.43 0.67
C CYS A 116 -24.83 -11.05 0.15
N GLY A 117 -24.63 -10.74 -1.13
CA GLY A 117 -24.99 -9.45 -1.73
C GLY A 117 -23.94 -8.35 -1.51
N ALA A 118 -22.69 -8.74 -1.24
CA ALA A 118 -21.58 -7.82 -0.95
C ALA A 118 -21.93 -6.84 0.19
N PRO A 119 -22.26 -7.31 1.41
CA PRO A 119 -22.69 -6.46 2.53
C PRO A 119 -21.62 -5.45 2.97
N GLY A 120 -22.06 -4.37 3.61
CA GLY A 120 -21.23 -3.24 4.04
C GLY A 120 -21.52 -1.95 3.28
N ASP A 121 -21.12 -0.83 3.87
CA ASP A 121 -21.20 0.48 3.25
C ASP A 121 -19.86 0.86 2.63
N GLU A 122 -19.91 1.78 1.67
CA GLU A 122 -18.68 2.38 1.14
C GLU A 122 -17.89 2.95 2.31
N LEU A 123 -16.57 2.83 2.26
CA LEU A 123 -15.74 3.58 3.18
C LEU A 123 -15.91 5.05 2.80
N VAL A 124 -16.78 5.74 3.54
CA VAL A 124 -16.85 7.19 3.52
C VAL A 124 -15.60 7.65 4.24
N TRP A 125 -14.52 7.75 3.47
CA TRP A 125 -13.37 8.51 3.88
C TRP A 125 -13.90 9.87 4.32
N PRO A 126 -13.55 10.37 5.53
CA PRO A 126 -13.86 11.73 5.88
C PRO A 126 -13.19 12.59 4.84
N THR A 127 -13.98 13.01 3.85
CA THR A 127 -13.63 14.06 2.91
C THR A 127 -13.81 15.32 3.73
N THR A 128 -12.89 15.53 4.67
CA THR A 128 -12.59 16.88 5.12
C THR A 128 -12.33 17.63 3.85
N THR A 129 -13.30 18.48 3.48
CA THR A 129 -13.14 19.39 2.37
C THR A 129 -11.87 20.16 2.73
N PRO A 130 -10.82 20.21 1.88
CA PRO A 130 -9.56 20.88 2.22
C PRO A 130 -9.69 22.38 2.53
N ALA A 131 -10.89 22.92 2.66
CA ALA A 131 -11.18 24.32 2.89
C ALA A 131 -10.68 24.86 4.24
N GLU A 132 -10.23 24.01 5.18
CA GLU A 132 -9.66 24.46 6.47
C GLU A 132 -8.44 23.66 6.95
N ALA A 133 -7.88 22.75 6.14
CA ALA A 133 -6.53 22.28 6.41
C ALA A 133 -5.59 23.42 5.98
N PRO A 134 -4.83 24.06 6.89
CA PRO A 134 -3.99 25.19 6.50
C PRO A 134 -3.07 24.78 5.35
N GLU A 135 -3.02 25.60 4.29
CA GLU A 135 -2.08 25.47 3.17
C GLU A 135 -0.60 25.58 3.59
N GLU A 136 -0.31 25.72 4.89
CA GLU A 136 1.04 25.68 5.43
C GLU A 136 1.61 24.28 5.20
N SER A 137 2.34 24.19 4.08
CA SER A 137 3.53 23.39 3.87
C SER A 137 3.72 22.27 4.89
N TRP A 138 3.57 21.05 4.40
CA TRP A 138 4.15 19.85 4.97
C TRP A 138 5.65 20.05 5.20
N ASP A 139 6.02 20.65 6.33
CA ASP A 139 7.39 20.64 6.81
C ASP A 139 7.59 19.27 7.44
N GLN A 140 8.18 18.37 6.65
CA GLN A 140 8.79 17.16 7.17
C GLN A 140 9.93 17.61 8.11
N GLU A 141 9.65 17.67 9.41
CA GLU A 141 10.68 17.87 10.41
C GLU A 141 11.30 16.52 10.75
N GLU A 142 12.35 16.17 10.01
CA GLU A 142 13.29 15.13 10.44
C GLU A 142 14.26 15.73 11.44
N ALA A 143 14.16 15.29 12.70
CA ALA A 143 15.17 15.57 13.71
C ALA A 143 16.09 14.34 13.81
N VAL A 144 17.33 14.51 13.33
CA VAL A 144 18.39 13.54 13.59
C VAL A 144 18.99 13.87 14.94
N VAL A 145 18.79 12.99 15.92
CA VAL A 145 19.40 13.08 17.24
C VAL A 145 20.56 12.09 17.28
N ALA A 146 21.76 12.55 17.62
CA ALA A 146 22.88 11.65 17.84
C ALA A 146 22.52 10.71 19.00
N GLY A 147 22.66 9.40 18.79
CA GLY A 147 22.47 8.41 19.85
C GLY A 147 23.58 8.50 20.90
N ASP A 148 23.39 7.81 22.02
CA ASP A 148 24.39 7.75 23.09
C ASP A 148 25.62 6.90 22.71
N GLU A 149 25.49 6.05 21.67
CA GLU A 149 26.57 5.23 21.13
C GLU A 149 27.17 5.83 19.85
N ALA A 150 28.47 5.63 19.65
CA ALA A 150 29.25 6.25 18.57
C ALA A 150 28.75 5.93 17.14
N ASP A 151 27.98 4.85 16.99
CA ASP A 151 27.47 4.35 15.71
C ASP A 151 25.92 4.32 15.65
N GLN A 152 25.25 4.91 16.64
CA GLN A 152 23.78 4.94 16.72
C GLN A 152 23.24 6.29 16.27
N VAL A 153 22.30 6.26 15.33
CA VAL A 153 21.51 7.43 14.95
C VAL A 153 20.08 7.21 15.44
N VAL A 154 19.59 8.09 16.31
CA VAL A 154 18.18 8.12 16.67
C VAL A 154 17.50 9.06 15.68
N ILE A 155 16.61 8.50 14.88
CA ILE A 155 15.81 9.26 13.92
C ILE A 155 14.44 9.44 14.55
N GLU A 156 14.16 10.67 14.96
CA GLU A 156 12.80 11.09 15.28
C GLU A 156 12.17 11.60 13.99
N ALA A 157 11.29 10.79 13.41
CA ALA A 157 10.58 11.11 12.20
C ALA A 157 9.12 11.43 12.56
N ALA A 158 8.80 12.72 12.60
CA ALA A 158 7.42 13.17 12.62
C ALA A 158 6.84 13.00 11.21
N ARG A 159 6.08 11.92 11.00
CA ARG A 159 5.39 11.67 9.74
C ARG A 159 3.92 11.94 9.91
N LEU A 160 3.48 13.15 9.58
CA LEU A 160 2.06 13.47 9.39
C LEU A 160 1.54 12.69 8.17
N GLY A 161 1.29 11.40 8.33
CA GLY A 161 0.68 10.53 7.33
C GLY A 161 -0.78 10.40 7.65
N TRP A 162 -1.64 11.08 6.88
CA TRP A 162 -3.08 10.96 7.00
C TRP A 162 -3.51 9.61 6.44
N THR A 163 -3.63 8.62 7.31
CA THR A 163 -4.35 7.37 7.05
C THR A 163 -5.54 7.42 8.00
N ASP A 164 -6.76 7.36 7.49
CA ASP A 164 -8.00 7.41 8.30
C ASP A 164 -8.24 8.71 9.11
N GLY A 165 -7.62 9.83 8.75
CA GLY A 165 -7.75 11.07 9.54
C GLY A 165 -6.83 11.15 10.76
N LEU A 166 -5.88 10.22 10.86
CA LEU A 166 -4.90 10.17 11.94
C LEU A 166 -3.55 10.66 11.43
N ALA A 167 -2.85 11.43 12.25
CA ALA A 167 -1.44 11.75 12.11
C ALA A 167 -0.63 10.79 13.00
N PHE A 168 0.65 10.57 12.67
CA PHE A 168 1.51 9.77 13.53
C PHE A 168 2.94 10.32 13.62
N THR A 169 3.66 9.91 14.65
CA THR A 169 5.09 10.20 14.82
C THR A 169 5.80 8.90 15.15
N GLU A 170 6.94 8.64 14.54
CA GLU A 170 7.71 7.41 14.79
C GLU A 170 9.11 7.75 15.30
N VAL A 171 9.54 6.99 16.29
CA VAL A 171 10.90 7.05 16.82
C VAL A 171 11.62 5.77 16.39
N TRP A 172 12.75 5.94 15.72
CA TRP A 172 13.55 4.85 15.19
C TRP A 172 14.97 4.90 15.76
N THR A 173 15.52 3.72 16.02
CA THR A 173 16.96 3.52 16.19
C THR A 173 17.51 2.95 14.90
N VAL A 174 18.51 3.60 14.30
CA VAL A 174 19.13 3.14 13.05
C VAL A 174 20.64 3.06 13.23
N THR A 175 21.21 1.93 12.83
CA THR A 175 22.65 1.70 12.70
C THR A 175 22.95 1.20 11.28
N PRO A 176 24.23 1.09 10.87
CA PRO A 176 24.57 0.45 9.59
C PRO A 176 24.11 -1.01 9.46
N ALA A 177 23.86 -1.69 10.58
CA ALA A 177 23.52 -3.11 10.61
C ALA A 177 22.01 -3.37 10.79
N GLU A 178 21.26 -2.43 11.36
CA GLU A 178 19.85 -2.63 11.72
C GLU A 178 19.04 -1.34 11.79
N ALA A 179 17.71 -1.47 11.65
CA ALA A 179 16.76 -0.41 11.95
C ALA A 179 15.63 -0.99 12.82
N SER A 180 15.35 -0.31 13.94
CA SER A 180 14.37 -0.75 14.93
C SER A 180 13.38 0.37 15.25
N LEU A 181 12.09 0.04 15.26
CA LEU A 181 11.02 0.93 15.68
C LEU A 181 10.95 0.93 17.21
N VAL A 182 11.20 2.10 17.81
CA VAL A 182 11.14 2.30 19.26
C VAL A 182 9.70 2.58 19.67
N SER A 183 9.05 3.54 19.00
CA SER A 183 7.67 3.89 19.28
C SER A 183 6.96 4.51 18.08
N ARG A 184 5.63 4.45 18.09
CA ARG A 184 4.72 5.17 17.20
C ARG A 184 3.66 5.86 18.03
N GLU A 185 3.54 7.16 17.89
CA GLU A 185 2.42 7.94 18.41
C GLU A 185 1.38 8.18 17.33
N VAL A 186 0.12 8.25 17.73
CA VAL A 186 -1.02 8.55 16.86
C VAL A 186 -1.77 9.74 17.43
N TRP A 187 -2.08 10.70 16.58
CA TRP A 187 -2.83 11.91 16.89
C TRP A 187 -4.03 11.99 15.93
N ASP A 188 -5.13 12.57 16.36
CA ASP A 188 -6.30 12.76 15.49
C ASP A 188 -6.14 14.00 14.59
N ALA A 189 -7.12 14.20 13.70
CA ALA A 189 -7.17 15.33 12.77
C ALA A 189 -7.13 16.71 13.44
N SER A 190 -7.45 16.80 14.73
CA SER A 190 -7.41 18.04 15.52
C SER A 190 -6.10 18.23 16.28
N GLY A 191 -5.14 17.31 16.13
CA GLY A 191 -3.87 17.30 16.84
C GLY A 191 -3.99 16.81 18.28
N VAL A 192 -5.11 16.18 18.65
CA VAL A 192 -5.26 15.57 19.98
C VAL A 192 -4.56 14.21 19.97
N TRP A 193 -3.73 13.97 20.97
CA TRP A 193 -3.06 12.69 21.14
C TRP A 193 -4.07 11.57 21.38
N VAL A 194 -3.95 10.47 20.63
CA VAL A 194 -4.86 9.31 20.68
C VAL A 194 -4.21 8.16 21.43
N SER A 195 -3.01 7.76 20.99
CA SER A 195 -2.27 6.66 21.58
C SER A 195 -0.78 6.71 21.27
N ARG A 196 -0.01 5.92 22.00
CA ARG A 196 1.38 5.59 21.73
C ARG A 196 1.56 4.09 21.84
N ILE A 197 2.27 3.50 20.88
CA ILE A 197 2.77 2.14 20.96
C ILE A 197 4.29 2.23 21.08
N SER A 198 4.89 1.49 22.01
CA SER A 198 6.34 1.33 22.14
C SER A 198 6.75 -0.12 22.34
N PHE A 199 8.00 -0.44 22.03
CA PHE A 199 8.51 -1.80 22.02
C PHE A 199 9.75 -1.91 22.93
N GLU A 200 9.78 -2.91 23.82
CA GLU A 200 10.91 -3.19 24.71
C GLU A 200 11.33 -4.68 24.65
N PRO A 201 12.50 -5.02 24.06
CA PRO A 201 13.40 -4.13 23.33
C PRO A 201 12.75 -3.58 22.04
N PRO A 202 13.30 -2.51 21.42
CA PRO A 202 12.79 -1.95 20.17
C PRO A 202 12.57 -3.02 19.08
N LEU A 203 11.51 -2.87 18.29
CA LEU A 203 11.14 -3.83 17.25
C LEU A 203 12.07 -3.70 16.05
N THR A 204 13.07 -4.58 15.94
CA THR A 204 13.99 -4.62 14.80
C THR A 204 13.27 -5.08 13.54
N LEU A 205 13.15 -4.17 12.58
CA LEU A 205 12.38 -4.31 11.34
C LEU A 205 13.26 -4.46 10.10
N TRP A 206 14.55 -4.10 10.21
CA TRP A 206 15.52 -4.36 9.16
C TRP A 206 16.85 -4.82 9.76
N ARG A 207 17.52 -5.76 9.07
CA ARG A 207 18.88 -6.21 9.36
C ARG A 207 19.65 -6.38 8.07
N ALA A 208 20.89 -5.90 8.06
CA ALA A 208 21.78 -5.99 6.90
C ALA A 208 22.20 -7.43 6.56
N ASP A 209 22.20 -8.33 7.55
CA ASP A 209 22.73 -9.69 7.46
C ASP A 209 21.67 -10.79 7.43
N GLN A 210 20.37 -10.43 7.50
CA GLN A 210 19.27 -11.38 7.60
C GLN A 210 18.08 -10.93 6.74
N THR A 211 17.49 -11.88 6.01
CA THR A 211 16.23 -11.66 5.27
C THR A 211 15.01 -12.18 6.03
N GLU A 212 15.21 -12.91 7.12
CA GLU A 212 14.15 -13.40 7.99
C GLU A 212 14.71 -13.57 9.41
N TRP A 213 13.97 -13.12 10.43
CA TRP A 213 14.33 -13.30 11.83
C TRP A 213 13.10 -13.23 12.73
N SER A 214 13.24 -13.74 13.95
CA SER A 214 12.26 -13.56 15.01
C SER A 214 12.80 -12.64 16.10
N ILE A 215 11.92 -11.84 16.69
CA ILE A 215 12.23 -10.98 17.82
C ILE A 215 11.09 -11.03 18.84
N ALA A 216 11.44 -11.29 20.10
CA ALA A 216 10.52 -11.16 21.22
C ALA A 216 10.61 -9.73 21.77
N THR A 217 9.47 -9.07 21.92
CA THR A 217 9.37 -7.71 22.47
C THR A 217 8.11 -7.58 23.32
N GLU A 218 8.18 -6.73 24.34
CA GLU A 218 7.00 -6.26 25.06
C GLU A 218 6.43 -5.05 24.31
N ARG A 219 5.24 -5.22 23.73
CA ARG A 219 4.48 -4.12 23.13
C ARG A 219 3.71 -3.41 24.23
N LEU A 220 4.08 -2.16 24.50
CA LEU A 220 3.42 -1.27 25.43
C LEU A 220 2.49 -0.33 24.65
N THR A 221 1.21 -0.34 24.98
CA THR A 221 0.21 0.57 24.39
C THR A 221 -0.30 1.52 25.46
N GLU A 222 -0.07 2.81 25.26
CA GLU A 222 -0.56 3.90 26.10
C GLU A 222 -1.67 4.63 25.34
N ASP A 223 -2.86 4.75 25.94
CA ASP A 223 -3.97 5.52 25.39
C ASP A 223 -4.73 6.27 26.50
N VAL A 224 -5.89 6.85 26.17
CA VAL A 224 -6.75 7.58 27.12
C VAL A 224 -7.30 6.69 28.26
N THR A 225 -7.24 5.37 28.13
CA THR A 225 -7.69 4.39 29.13
C THR A 225 -6.57 3.94 30.06
N GLY A 226 -5.31 4.14 29.66
CA GLY A 226 -4.13 3.88 30.46
C GLY A 226 -3.03 3.14 29.68
N LEU A 227 -2.06 2.60 30.43
CA LEU A 227 -0.98 1.79 29.89
C LEU A 227 -1.33 0.31 29.96
N THR A 228 -1.18 -0.39 28.83
CA THR A 228 -1.30 -1.84 28.71
C THR A 228 -0.03 -2.41 28.09
N GLY A 229 0.31 -3.67 28.40
CA GLY A 229 1.49 -4.36 27.90
C GLY A 229 1.15 -5.78 27.45
N ALA A 230 1.77 -6.23 26.37
CA ALA A 230 1.68 -7.60 25.88
C ALA A 230 3.06 -8.10 25.43
N GLU A 231 3.46 -9.28 25.91
CA GLU A 231 4.62 -9.98 25.36
C GLU A 231 4.25 -10.57 24.00
N GLU A 232 5.04 -10.23 22.97
CA GLU A 232 4.79 -10.64 21.59
C GLU A 232 6.07 -11.20 20.96
N GLU A 233 5.90 -12.23 20.14
CA GLU A 233 6.96 -12.74 19.27
C GLU A 233 6.63 -12.31 17.85
N TRP A 234 7.56 -11.63 17.20
CA TRP A 234 7.40 -11.12 15.85
C TRP A 234 8.30 -11.91 14.91
N THR A 235 7.74 -12.41 13.81
CA THR A 235 8.51 -12.92 12.68
C THR A 235 8.58 -11.82 11.63
N VAL A 236 9.79 -11.35 11.37
CA VAL A 236 10.06 -10.32 10.37
C VAL A 236 10.71 -10.97 9.15
N SER A 237 10.20 -10.64 7.97
CA SER A 237 10.76 -11.10 6.70
C SER A 237 10.91 -9.93 5.73
N LEU A 238 12.05 -9.90 5.04
CA LEU A 238 12.30 -9.07 3.87
C LEU A 238 11.85 -9.86 2.65
N GLY A 239 10.65 -9.52 2.18
CA GLY A 239 10.10 -10.09 0.96
C GLY A 239 10.19 -9.10 -0.20
N PRO A 240 10.02 -9.58 -1.45
CA PRO A 240 9.41 -8.69 -2.44
C PRO A 240 8.15 -8.12 -1.78
N ALA A 241 7.88 -6.82 -1.92
CA ALA A 241 6.61 -6.29 -1.43
C ALA A 241 5.50 -7.24 -1.87
N LEU A 242 4.51 -7.45 -1.00
CA LEU A 242 3.22 -8.01 -1.43
C LEU A 242 2.51 -6.94 -2.29
N SER A 243 3.22 -6.41 -3.29
CA SER A 243 2.66 -5.80 -4.46
C SER A 243 1.89 -6.89 -5.16
N VAL A 244 0.62 -6.93 -4.81
CA VAL A 244 -0.44 -7.60 -5.54
C VAL A 244 -0.70 -6.92 -6.89
N ASP A 245 0.14 -5.93 -7.30
CA ASP A 245 0.19 -5.43 -8.67
C ASP A 245 1.02 -6.37 -9.57
N PRO A 246 0.40 -7.18 -10.44
CA PRO A 246 1.08 -8.06 -11.39
C PRO A 246 1.88 -7.30 -12.47
N ARG A 247 1.83 -5.96 -12.49
CA ARG A 247 2.59 -5.12 -13.42
C ARG A 247 3.94 -4.66 -12.86
N SER A 248 4.29 -4.95 -11.61
CA SER A 248 5.61 -4.58 -11.04
C SER A 248 6.76 -5.52 -11.44
N LEU A 249 6.77 -6.01 -12.68
CA LEU A 249 7.83 -6.87 -13.23
C LEU A 249 9.20 -6.16 -13.33
N GLU A 250 9.28 -4.87 -13.00
CA GLU A 250 10.54 -4.12 -12.89
C GLU A 250 10.75 -3.59 -11.45
N ALA A 251 11.40 -4.44 -10.64
CA ALA A 251 12.33 -4.15 -9.53
C ALA A 251 11.93 -3.21 -8.35
N ASN A 252 11.78 -3.86 -7.18
CA ASN A 252 11.92 -3.39 -5.79
C ASN A 252 11.17 -2.10 -5.38
N PRO A 253 10.12 -2.29 -4.58
CA PRO A 253 10.32 -2.06 -3.14
C PRO A 253 10.32 -3.39 -2.37
N GLU A 254 11.37 -3.63 -1.60
CA GLU A 254 11.36 -4.64 -0.54
C GLU A 254 10.32 -4.18 0.48
N ALA A 255 9.36 -5.02 0.85
CA ALA A 255 8.53 -4.75 2.03
C ALA A 255 9.14 -5.49 3.21
N ILE A 256 9.20 -4.79 4.33
CA ILE A 256 9.35 -5.44 5.62
C ILE A 256 7.97 -5.90 6.04
N ILE A 257 7.81 -7.20 6.21
CA ILE A 257 6.60 -7.82 6.72
C ILE A 257 6.93 -8.32 8.12
N ALA A 258 6.32 -7.73 9.14
CA ALA A 258 6.42 -8.17 10.51
C ALA A 258 5.07 -8.73 10.96
N LEU A 259 5.04 -10.00 11.35
CA LEU A 259 3.87 -10.72 11.81
C LEU A 259 4.02 -11.01 13.30
N SER A 260 3.09 -10.53 14.12
CA SER A 260 3.08 -10.85 15.55
C SER A 260 2.46 -12.22 15.81
N SER A 261 2.82 -12.85 16.93
CA SER A 261 2.21 -14.08 17.43
C SER A 261 0.72 -13.91 17.75
N ALA A 262 0.26 -12.67 17.94
CA ALA A 262 -1.16 -12.32 18.07
C ALA A 262 -1.90 -12.21 16.73
N GLY A 263 -1.20 -12.37 15.60
CA GLY A 263 -1.77 -12.30 14.25
C GLY A 263 -1.87 -10.88 13.68
N GLU A 264 -1.20 -9.90 14.29
CA GLU A 264 -1.11 -8.55 13.73
C GLU A 264 -0.05 -8.50 12.62
N LEU A 265 -0.34 -7.71 11.59
CA LEU A 265 0.55 -7.48 10.46
C LEU A 265 1.00 -6.02 10.46
N LEU A 266 2.31 -5.81 10.51
CA LEU A 266 2.95 -4.54 10.25
C LEU A 266 3.70 -4.64 8.91
N GLU A 267 3.26 -3.89 7.92
CA GLU A 267 3.91 -3.79 6.61
C GLU A 267 4.57 -2.42 6.45
N LEU A 268 5.85 -2.41 6.12
CA LEU A 268 6.60 -1.20 5.80
C LEU A 268 7.19 -1.33 4.40
N HIS A 269 6.82 -0.39 3.53
CA HIS A 269 7.36 -0.33 2.17
C HIS A 269 8.66 0.46 2.17
N LEU A 270 9.77 -0.19 1.77
CA LEU A 270 11.04 0.47 1.55
C LEU A 270 11.08 1.12 0.17
N GLY A 271 11.56 2.35 0.08
CA GLY A 271 11.82 3.01 -1.20
C GLY A 271 12.90 2.31 -2.02
N GLY A 272 12.84 2.42 -3.36
CA GLY A 272 13.90 1.92 -4.22
C GLY A 272 15.26 2.60 -3.95
N GLN A 273 16.35 1.81 -4.00
CA GLN A 273 17.77 2.15 -3.75
C GLN A 273 18.32 2.01 -2.31
N GLY A 274 17.64 1.32 -1.39
CA GLY A 274 18.12 1.22 0.00
C GLY A 274 18.17 2.58 0.72
N GLN A 275 17.54 3.57 0.10
CA GLN A 275 17.17 4.84 0.69
C GLN A 275 15.76 4.68 1.25
N LEU A 276 15.54 5.18 2.46
CA LEU A 276 14.21 5.40 2.98
C LEU A 276 13.57 6.59 2.20
N ILE A 277 13.33 6.43 0.89
CA ILE A 277 12.76 7.47 0.01
C ILE A 277 11.46 7.01 -0.65
N ARG A 278 10.42 7.77 -0.33
CA ARG A 278 9.00 7.61 -0.63
C ARG A 278 8.63 8.08 -2.05
N ARG A 279 7.70 7.39 -2.71
CA ARG A 279 6.90 7.93 -3.84
C ARG A 279 5.63 8.61 -3.31
N VAL A 280 5.36 9.80 -3.82
CA VAL A 280 4.11 10.57 -3.65
C VAL A 280 3.34 10.46 -4.98
N TYR A 281 2.06 10.11 -4.94
CA TYR A 281 1.19 10.23 -6.11
C TYR A 281 0.85 11.71 -6.32
N SER A 282 1.24 12.29 -7.45
CA SER A 282 0.76 13.60 -7.92
C SER A 282 -0.15 13.41 -9.14
N GLY A 283 -1.35 14.00 -9.07
CA GLY A 283 -2.25 14.17 -10.21
C GLY A 283 -1.70 15.15 -11.24
N PRO A 284 -2.34 15.29 -12.41
CA PRO A 284 -1.74 15.92 -13.59
C PRO A 284 -1.71 17.45 -13.46
N PHE A 285 -0.54 18.03 -13.20
CA PHE A 285 -0.27 19.44 -13.47
C PHE A 285 1.10 19.61 -14.13
N ALA A 286 1.11 20.38 -15.21
CA ALA A 286 2.32 20.75 -15.95
C ALA A 286 3.11 21.80 -15.17
N VAL A 287 4.44 21.69 -15.17
CA VAL A 287 5.35 22.74 -14.69
C VAL A 287 6.34 23.06 -15.81
N GLU A 288 6.17 24.24 -16.41
CA GLU A 288 7.24 24.91 -17.17
C GLU A 288 8.32 25.39 -16.19
N GLY A 289 9.59 25.23 -16.56
CA GLY A 289 10.72 25.20 -15.62
C GLY A 289 11.29 26.52 -15.15
N GLU A 290 12.32 26.42 -14.31
CA GLU A 290 13.57 27.19 -14.35
C GLU A 290 14.63 26.48 -13.47
N GLU A 291 15.89 26.50 -13.95
CA GLU A 291 17.06 25.82 -13.40
C GLU A 291 17.79 26.76 -12.40
N LEU A 292 18.18 26.26 -11.21
CA LEU A 292 18.89 27.04 -10.19
C LEU A 292 20.31 26.48 -9.96
N ASP A 293 21.31 27.27 -10.36
CA ASP A 293 22.75 27.06 -10.21
C ASP A 293 23.20 27.30 -8.75
N MET A 294 23.99 26.36 -8.19
CA MET A 294 24.58 26.47 -6.85
C MET A 294 26.12 26.49 -6.83
N THR A 295 26.77 27.12 -7.80
CA THR A 295 28.17 27.52 -7.64
C THR A 295 28.25 28.88 -6.95
N HIS A 296 28.30 28.95 -5.61
CA HIS A 296 29.00 30.01 -4.82
C HIS A 296 28.72 29.90 -3.30
N LEU A 297 29.37 28.97 -2.60
CA LEU A 297 29.84 29.10 -1.20
C LEU A 297 30.96 28.04 -1.07
N GLY A 298 32.25 28.37 -1.05
CA GLY A 298 32.91 29.24 -0.09
C GLY A 298 33.54 28.38 1.01
N ASN A 299 34.75 27.90 0.75
CA ASN A 299 35.62 27.09 1.63
C ASN A 299 35.61 27.48 3.11
N THR A 300 35.60 26.50 4.00
CA THR A 300 36.62 26.43 5.08
C THR A 300 36.84 24.98 5.53
N GLU A 301 38.09 24.57 5.39
CA GLU A 301 38.68 23.30 5.81
C GLU A 301 38.76 23.20 7.34
N LEU A 302 38.55 22.00 7.90
CA LEU A 302 39.44 21.37 8.90
C LEU A 302 38.88 19.99 9.32
N PHE A 303 39.80 19.03 9.47
CA PHE A 303 39.63 17.59 9.70
C PHE A 303 39.42 16.68 8.48
N THR A 304 40.52 16.47 7.75
CA THR A 304 40.81 15.22 7.04
C THR A 304 41.48 14.22 7.99
N SER A 305 40.84 13.10 8.31
CA SER A 305 41.54 11.82 8.50
C SER A 305 40.56 10.65 8.47
N ALA A 306 40.93 9.61 7.71
CA ALA A 306 40.25 8.34 7.45
C ALA A 306 39.15 8.39 6.38
N ALA A 307 39.57 8.19 5.14
CA ALA A 307 38.73 7.81 4.01
C ALA A 307 38.09 6.44 4.28
N PHE A 308 36.75 6.40 4.37
CA PHE A 308 35.96 5.24 4.01
C PHE A 308 35.12 5.64 2.81
N GLN A 309 35.51 5.19 1.62
CA GLN A 309 34.65 5.28 0.43
C GLN A 309 33.55 4.23 0.60
N LEU A 310 32.40 4.65 1.10
CA LEU A 310 31.15 3.92 0.90
C LEU A 310 30.81 3.95 -0.60
N PRO A 311 30.31 2.85 -1.19
CA PRO A 311 29.71 2.93 -2.51
C PRO A 311 28.42 3.74 -2.40
N VAL A 312 28.30 4.75 -3.26
CA VAL A 312 27.16 5.64 -3.56
C VAL A 312 26.82 6.78 -2.58
N ASP A 313 26.71 7.99 -3.16
CA ASP A 313 26.33 9.25 -2.54
C ASP A 313 24.90 9.21 -1.96
N LEU A 314 24.78 9.11 -0.63
CA LEU A 314 23.54 9.38 0.10
C LEU A 314 23.45 10.89 0.38
N LYS A 315 22.52 11.60 -0.27
CA LYS A 315 22.20 13.00 0.06
C LYS A 315 20.90 13.03 0.89
N TRP A 316 21.03 13.40 2.16
CA TRP A 316 19.91 13.75 3.03
C TRP A 316 19.86 15.27 3.24
N ARG A 317 18.66 15.84 3.39
CA ARG A 317 18.47 17.21 3.90
C ARG A 317 17.87 17.11 5.31
N ALA A 318 18.71 17.16 6.33
CA ALA A 318 18.29 17.24 7.72
C ALA A 318 18.58 18.63 8.28
N LYS A 319 17.67 19.18 9.08
CA LYS A 319 17.92 20.38 9.89
C LYS A 319 18.38 19.92 11.26
N VAL A 320 19.69 19.94 11.48
CA VAL A 320 20.29 19.59 12.78
C VAL A 320 19.98 20.72 13.77
N MET A 321 19.16 20.44 14.79
CA MET A 321 19.05 21.31 15.95
C MET A 321 19.97 20.79 17.05
N VAL A 322 21.11 21.46 17.23
CA VAL A 322 22.00 21.25 18.36
C VAL A 322 21.36 21.93 19.58
N ARG A 323 21.13 21.19 20.67
CA ARG A 323 20.85 21.79 21.98
C ARG A 323 22.13 22.29 22.64
#